data_AF-A0A1X2GCM8-F1
#
_entry.id   AF-A0A1X2GCM8-F1
#
_cell.length_a   1.000
_cell.length_b   1.000
_cell.length_c   1.000
_cell.angle_alpha   90.00
_cell.angle_beta   90.00
_cell.angle_gamma   90.00
#
_symmetry.space_group_name_H-M   'P 1'
#
loop_
_entity.id
_entity.type
_entity.pdbx_description
1 polymer ?
#
loop_
_entity_poly.entity_id
_entity_poly.type
_entity_poly.pdbx_seq_one_letter_code
_entity_poly.pdbx_strand_id
1 'polypeptide(L)'
;MYFDLNIPVASPFDRQAREKLSLILYRLSQCDKQVVAALNYTLETNGDIKKLPAKIDPPVSYPNLTVLHRVTIQTDGSIAKVDWTRLDQEFDLVAMRTSNRDTFEEACDLSLLDIVSLDTKERLAFDITAQSMEKARGHGIFFELCYAPGIRETTNRSYLYQLGMALSKCSQKEHLLVSSEAESVSEIRHPFDVFYL
;
A
#
# COMPACT_ATOMS: atom_id res chain seq x y z
N MET A 1 11.32 -1.16 -15.87
CA MET A 1 11.06 -1.95 -14.64
C MET A 1 9.77 -1.41 -14.07
N TYR A 2 8.82 -2.27 -13.77
CA TYR A 2 7.50 -1.91 -13.26
C TYR A 2 7.35 -2.40 -11.82
N PHE A 3 6.72 -1.59 -10.97
CA PHE A 3 6.49 -1.91 -9.56
C PHE A 3 5.01 -1.80 -9.26
N ASP A 4 4.45 -2.82 -8.63
CA ASP A 4 3.13 -2.75 -8.00
C ASP A 4 3.24 -3.24 -6.55
N LEU A 5 3.36 -2.29 -5.62
CA LEU A 5 3.71 -2.57 -4.24
C LEU A 5 2.50 -2.84 -3.33
N ASN A 6 1.30 -3.01 -3.91
CA ASN A 6 0.08 -3.23 -3.13
C ASN A 6 -0.90 -4.19 -3.81
N ILE A 7 -0.58 -5.48 -3.85
CA ILE A 7 -1.50 -6.52 -4.30
C ILE A 7 -2.15 -7.17 -3.07
N PRO A 8 -3.45 -6.93 -2.78
CA PRO A 8 -4.08 -7.43 -1.57
C PRO A 8 -4.17 -8.96 -1.58
N VAL A 9 -3.72 -9.58 -0.49
CA VAL A 9 -3.93 -11.01 -0.22
C VAL A 9 -5.23 -11.18 0.56
N ALA A 10 -6.18 -11.92 -0.01
CA ALA A 10 -7.44 -12.20 0.66
C ALA A 10 -7.23 -13.04 1.93
N SER A 11 -7.98 -12.71 2.98
CA SER A 11 -8.05 -13.48 4.23
C SER A 11 -9.51 -13.81 4.52
N PRO A 12 -9.93 -15.09 4.47
CA PRO A 12 -9.12 -16.29 4.26
C PRO A 12 -8.60 -16.44 2.81
N PHE A 13 -7.43 -17.06 2.65
CA PHE A 13 -6.84 -17.35 1.34
C PHE A 13 -7.35 -18.70 0.81
N ASP A 14 -8.55 -18.67 0.23
CA ASP A 14 -9.23 -19.85 -0.33
C ASP A 14 -8.83 -20.15 -1.78
N ARG A 15 -9.48 -21.16 -2.38
CA ARG A 15 -9.23 -21.54 -3.79
C ARG A 15 -9.51 -20.39 -4.75
N GLN A 16 -10.57 -19.63 -4.53
CA GLN A 16 -10.97 -18.54 -5.42
C GLN A 16 -9.95 -17.38 -5.34
N ALA A 17 -9.50 -17.04 -4.13
CA ALA A 17 -8.44 -16.07 -3.91
C ALA A 17 -7.13 -16.49 -4.60
N ARG A 18 -6.79 -17.79 -4.53
CA ARG A 18 -5.61 -18.34 -5.21
C ARG A 18 -5.69 -18.21 -6.72
N GLU A 19 -6.85 -18.51 -7.31
CA GLU A 19 -7.09 -18.37 -8.75
C GLU A 19 -7.02 -16.89 -9.18
N LYS A 20 -7.66 -15.97 -8.44
CA LYS A 20 -7.58 -14.52 -8.70
C LYS A 20 -6.15 -14.00 -8.64
N LEU A 21 -5.41 -14.37 -7.59
CA LEU A 21 -4.01 -13.97 -7.44
C LEU A 21 -3.15 -14.48 -8.60
N SER A 22 -3.37 -15.73 -9.04
CA SER A 22 -2.66 -16.29 -10.20
C SER A 22 -2.86 -15.47 -11.46
N LEU A 23 -4.10 -15.01 -11.70
CA LEU A 23 -4.44 -14.17 -12.85
C LEU A 23 -3.86 -12.76 -12.74
N ILE A 24 -3.83 -12.19 -11.54
CA ILE A 24 -3.20 -10.88 -11.26
C ILE A 24 -1.69 -10.97 -11.54
N LEU A 25 -0.99 -11.94 -10.97
CA LEU A 25 0.44 -12.12 -11.18
C LEU A 25 0.76 -12.39 -12.65
N TYR A 26 -0.07 -13.17 -13.34
CA TYR A 26 0.03 -13.33 -14.79
C TYR A 26 -0.06 -11.98 -15.51
N ARG A 27 -1.09 -11.16 -15.21
CA ARG A 27 -1.25 -9.85 -15.86
C ARG A 27 -0.05 -8.93 -15.60
N LEU A 28 0.41 -8.87 -14.35
CA LEU A 28 1.56 -8.05 -13.97
C LEU A 28 2.83 -8.48 -14.73
N SER A 29 3.06 -9.79 -14.88
CA SER A 29 4.20 -10.31 -15.65
C SER A 29 4.22 -9.84 -17.12
N GLN A 30 3.08 -9.40 -17.66
CA GLN A 30 2.98 -8.89 -19.04
C GLN A 30 3.18 -7.37 -19.14
N CYS A 31 3.30 -6.64 -18.02
CA CYS A 31 3.40 -5.18 -18.05
C CYS A 31 4.80 -4.67 -18.44
N ASP A 32 5.87 -5.39 -18.10
CA ASP A 32 7.24 -4.97 -18.43
C ASP A 32 8.21 -6.18 -18.43
N LYS A 33 9.43 -5.97 -18.93
CA LYS A 33 10.52 -6.96 -18.94
C LYS A 33 10.99 -7.36 -17.55
N GLN A 34 10.76 -6.50 -16.55
CA GLN A 34 11.07 -6.78 -15.16
C GLN A 34 10.01 -6.12 -14.27
N VAL A 35 9.41 -6.93 -13.41
CA VAL A 35 8.28 -6.56 -12.59
C VAL A 35 8.55 -6.95 -11.15
N VAL A 36 8.22 -6.06 -10.22
CA VAL A 36 8.21 -6.34 -8.78
C VAL A 36 6.80 -6.15 -8.28
N ALA A 37 6.24 -7.18 -7.64
CA ALA A 37 4.91 -7.13 -7.05
C ALA A 37 5.00 -7.43 -5.55
N ALA A 38 4.38 -6.61 -4.70
CA ALA A 38 4.31 -6.89 -3.26
C ALA A 38 2.93 -7.43 -2.89
N LEU A 39 2.90 -8.62 -2.29
CA LEU A 39 1.72 -9.22 -1.70
C LEU A 39 1.45 -8.55 -0.35
N ASN A 40 0.35 -7.81 -0.27
CA ASN A 40 -0.02 -7.02 0.89
C ASN A 40 -0.96 -7.80 1.84
N TYR A 41 -0.54 -7.94 3.09
CA TYR A 41 -1.36 -8.49 4.17
C TYR A 41 -1.85 -7.35 5.07
N THR A 42 -3.17 -7.10 5.07
CA THR A 42 -3.76 -6.07 5.93
C THR A 42 -4.05 -6.62 7.32
N LEU A 43 -3.59 -5.90 8.35
CA LEU A 43 -3.89 -6.19 9.76
C LEU A 43 -4.63 -5.01 10.38
N GLU A 44 -5.87 -5.22 10.77
CA GLU A 44 -6.63 -4.26 11.58
C GLU A 44 -6.32 -4.49 13.07
N THR A 45 -5.88 -3.45 13.77
CA THR A 45 -5.56 -3.53 15.20
C THR A 45 -5.87 -2.24 15.95
N ASN A 46 -6.13 -2.36 17.25
CA ASN A 46 -6.30 -1.23 18.18
C ASN A 46 -5.05 -0.99 19.04
N GLY A 47 -3.88 -1.51 18.63
CA GLY A 47 -2.58 -1.26 19.27
C GLY A 47 -1.76 -2.52 19.57
N ASP A 48 -2.41 -3.69 19.72
CA ASP A 48 -1.72 -4.95 20.02
C ASP A 48 -1.65 -5.89 18.80
N ILE A 49 -0.45 -6.29 18.38
CA ILE A 49 -0.25 -7.27 17.31
C ILE A 49 0.01 -8.66 17.88
N LYS A 50 -1.07 -9.41 18.13
CA LYS A 50 -0.97 -10.76 18.73
C LYS A 50 -0.40 -11.80 17.77
N LYS A 51 -0.78 -11.75 16.50
CA LYS A 51 -0.41 -12.74 15.49
C LYS A 51 -0.14 -12.08 14.14
N LEU A 52 1.00 -12.40 13.55
CA LEU A 52 1.33 -11.98 12.19
C LEU A 52 0.67 -12.91 11.15
N PRO A 53 0.29 -12.38 9.99
CA PRO A 53 -0.25 -13.18 8.91
C PRO A 53 0.84 -14.10 8.38
N ALA A 54 0.46 -15.33 8.04
CA ALA A 54 1.38 -16.27 7.43
C ALA A 54 1.66 -15.83 5.98
N LYS A 55 2.94 -15.63 5.65
CA LYS A 55 3.37 -15.42 4.26
C LYS A 55 2.92 -16.59 3.41
N ILE A 56 2.39 -16.28 2.23
CA ILE A 56 1.88 -17.28 1.28
C ILE A 56 2.88 -17.41 0.13
N ASP A 57 3.15 -18.64 -0.30
CA ASP A 57 3.90 -18.84 -1.54
C ASP A 57 3.03 -18.39 -2.73
N PRO A 58 3.59 -17.61 -3.67
CA PRO A 58 2.86 -17.20 -4.86
C PRO A 58 2.40 -18.45 -5.63
N PRO A 59 1.14 -18.51 -6.09
CA PRO A 59 0.59 -19.72 -6.71
C PRO A 59 1.23 -20.05 -8.06
N VAL A 60 1.84 -19.05 -8.70
CA VAL A 60 2.57 -19.16 -9.97
C VAL A 60 3.79 -18.25 -9.90
N SER A 61 4.91 -18.69 -10.47
CA SER A 61 6.13 -17.91 -10.61
C SER A 61 6.41 -17.60 -12.07
N TYR A 62 6.92 -16.40 -12.34
CA TYR A 62 7.33 -15.96 -13.68
C TYR A 62 8.78 -15.48 -13.64
N PRO A 63 9.61 -15.77 -14.66
CA PRO A 63 11.04 -15.42 -14.63
C PRO A 63 11.33 -13.92 -14.49
N ASN A 64 10.41 -13.07 -14.96
CA ASN A 64 10.53 -11.61 -14.90
C ASN A 64 9.79 -10.96 -13.72
N LEU A 65 9.16 -11.75 -12.85
CA LEU A 65 8.35 -11.27 -11.73
C LEU A 65 9.02 -11.62 -10.40
N THR A 66 9.47 -10.61 -9.68
CA THR A 66 9.89 -10.75 -8.28
C THR A 66 8.71 -10.46 -7.36
N VAL A 67 8.47 -11.35 -6.40
CA VAL A 67 7.39 -11.20 -5.41
C VAL A 67 8.01 -10.81 -4.07
N LEU A 68 7.50 -9.74 -3.48
CA LEU A 68 7.81 -9.28 -2.12
C LEU A 68 6.61 -9.52 -1.20
N HIS A 69 6.85 -9.56 0.10
CA HIS A 69 5.81 -9.59 1.13
C HIS A 69 5.74 -8.26 1.85
N ARG A 70 4.58 -7.63 1.77
CA ARG A 70 4.27 -6.38 2.45
C ARG A 70 3.22 -6.61 3.53
N VAL A 71 3.34 -5.93 4.66
CA VAL A 71 2.27 -5.83 5.66
C VAL A 71 1.74 -4.41 5.71
N THR A 72 0.42 -4.23 5.75
CA THR A 72 -0.22 -2.93 6.02
C THR A 72 -0.95 -2.99 7.34
N ILE A 73 -0.53 -2.18 8.31
CA ILE A 73 -1.20 -2.08 9.59
C ILE A 73 -2.25 -0.97 9.52
N GLN A 74 -3.51 -1.31 9.75
CA GLN A 74 -4.60 -0.36 9.85
C GLN A 74 -4.93 -0.13 11.32
N THR A 75 -4.66 1.07 11.82
CA THR A 75 -4.90 1.44 13.21
C THR A 75 -5.05 2.95 13.38
N ASP A 76 -5.81 3.34 14.40
CA ASP A 76 -5.88 4.70 14.92
C ASP A 76 -5.26 4.82 16.33
N GLY A 77 -4.59 3.75 16.77
CA GLY A 77 -3.91 3.67 18.05
C GLY A 77 -2.40 3.56 17.89
N SER A 78 -1.68 3.79 18.99
CA SER A 78 -0.23 3.63 19.01
C SER A 78 0.15 2.14 19.05
N ILE A 79 1.22 1.80 18.35
CA ILE A 79 1.77 0.43 18.28
C ILE A 79 3.11 0.42 19.00
N ALA A 80 3.34 -0.60 19.81
CA ALA A 80 4.59 -0.74 20.55
C ALA A 80 5.80 -0.87 19.61
N LYS A 81 6.92 -0.23 19.95
CA LYS A 81 8.16 -0.27 19.15
C LYS A 81 8.68 -1.70 18.89
N VAL A 82 8.43 -2.61 19.83
CA VAL A 82 8.80 -4.03 19.69
C VAL A 82 8.05 -4.69 18.52
N ASP A 83 6.78 -4.32 18.31
CA ASP A 83 5.99 -4.86 17.21
C ASP A 83 6.46 -4.31 15.87
N TRP A 84 6.80 -3.02 15.79
CA TRP A 84 7.41 -2.45 14.58
C TRP A 84 8.72 -3.15 14.18
N THR A 85 9.58 -3.41 15.16
CA THR A 85 10.85 -4.12 14.92
C THR A 85 10.59 -5.54 14.42
N ARG A 86 9.56 -6.20 14.95
CA ARG A 86 9.16 -7.54 14.52
C ARG A 86 8.58 -7.52 13.10
N LEU A 87 7.81 -6.50 12.72
CA LEU A 87 7.27 -6.36 11.37
C LEU A 87 8.37 -6.15 10.33
N ASP A 88 9.31 -5.25 10.61
CA ASP A 88 10.48 -4.96 9.76
C ASP A 88 11.37 -6.20 9.52
N GLN A 89 11.47 -7.10 10.50
CA GLN A 89 12.22 -8.35 10.36
C GLN A 89 11.48 -9.43 9.55
N GLU A 90 10.16 -9.39 9.52
CA GLU A 90 9.32 -10.44 8.93
C GLU A 90 8.80 -10.10 7.54
N PHE A 91 8.73 -8.83 7.16
CA PHE A 91 8.21 -8.40 5.87
C PHE A 91 9.26 -7.59 5.12
N ASP A 92 9.22 -7.67 3.79
CA ASP A 92 10.12 -6.89 2.94
C ASP A 92 9.73 -5.40 2.93
N LEU A 93 8.45 -5.10 3.20
CA LEU A 93 7.90 -3.75 3.28
C LEU A 93 6.87 -3.64 4.41
N VAL A 94 6.96 -2.56 5.18
CA VAL A 94 6.01 -2.23 6.24
C VAL A 94 5.26 -0.95 5.87
N ALA A 95 3.93 -1.05 5.85
CA ALA A 95 3.04 0.06 5.58
C ALA A 95 2.04 0.29 6.72
N MET A 96 1.53 1.52 6.81
CA MET A 96 0.53 1.91 7.80
C MET A 96 -0.60 2.69 7.13
N ARG A 97 -1.82 2.48 7.64
CA ARG A 97 -3.02 3.20 7.25
C ARG A 97 -3.74 3.66 8.52
N THR A 98 -4.08 4.93 8.58
CA THR A 98 -4.75 5.54 9.73
C THR A 98 -5.67 6.66 9.27
N SER A 99 -6.75 6.86 10.02
CA SER A 99 -7.71 7.94 9.81
C SER A 99 -7.66 8.95 10.96
N ASN A 100 -6.75 8.73 11.92
CA ASN A 100 -6.44 9.62 13.02
C ASN A 100 -5.21 10.49 12.72
N ARG A 101 -5.34 11.80 12.98
CA ARG A 101 -4.28 12.77 12.73
C ARG A 101 -3.03 12.55 13.58
N ASP A 102 -3.20 12.28 14.87
CA ASP A 102 -2.07 12.13 15.81
C ASP A 102 -1.27 10.88 15.44
N THR A 103 -1.96 9.78 15.13
CA THR A 103 -1.33 8.54 14.64
C THR A 103 -0.61 8.75 13.32
N PHE A 104 -1.17 9.55 12.41
CA PHE A 104 -0.50 9.92 11.15
C PHE A 104 0.78 10.73 11.37
N GLU A 105 0.75 11.70 12.29
CA GLU A 105 1.94 12.50 12.61
C GLU A 105 3.03 11.66 13.28
N GLU A 106 2.66 10.69 14.14
CA GLU A 106 3.58 9.69 14.69
C GLU A 106 4.18 8.78 13.61
N ALA A 107 3.35 8.31 12.66
CA ALA A 107 3.78 7.47 11.55
C ALA A 107 4.85 8.16 10.68
N CYS A 108 4.72 9.47 10.48
CA CYS A 108 5.68 10.26 9.71
C CYS A 108 7.06 10.40 10.39
N ASP A 109 7.19 10.08 11.68
CA ASP A 109 8.45 10.14 12.45
C ASP A 109 9.06 8.74 12.68
N LEU A 110 8.38 7.69 12.22
CA LEU A 110 8.74 6.31 12.50
C LEU A 110 9.68 5.74 11.43
N SER A 111 10.97 5.67 11.73
CA SER A 111 12.00 5.15 10.80
C SER A 111 11.90 3.66 10.44
N LEU A 112 11.03 2.90 11.10
CA LEU A 112 10.77 1.47 10.81
C LEU A 112 9.59 1.29 9.83
N LEU A 113 9.01 2.39 9.37
CA LEU A 113 7.89 2.39 8.44
C LEU A 113 8.40 2.81 7.06
N ASP A 114 8.07 2.04 6.03
CA ASP A 114 8.44 2.37 4.65
C ASP A 114 7.39 3.24 3.97
N ILE A 115 6.11 2.96 4.25
CA ILE A 115 4.98 3.50 3.48
C ILE A 115 3.84 3.95 4.41
N VAL A 116 3.37 5.19 4.23
CA VAL A 116 2.06 5.64 4.72
C VAL A 116 1.06 5.53 3.57
N SER A 117 0.16 4.54 3.65
CA SER A 117 -0.87 4.26 2.65
C SER A 117 -2.15 5.01 2.99
N LEU A 118 -2.62 5.84 2.07
CA LEU A 118 -3.83 6.62 2.23
C LEU A 118 -5.03 5.87 1.64
N ASP A 119 -6.06 5.65 2.44
CA ASP A 119 -7.27 4.96 1.98
C ASP A 119 -8.08 5.86 1.03
N THR A 120 -8.38 5.35 -0.16
CA THR A 120 -9.22 6.03 -1.14
C THR A 120 -10.68 5.58 -1.08
N LYS A 121 -11.03 4.64 -0.19
CA LYS A 121 -12.39 4.18 0.10
C LYS A 121 -13.14 5.12 1.04
N GLU A 122 -12.42 5.97 1.76
CA GLU A 122 -13.02 6.95 2.67
C GLU A 122 -12.38 8.33 2.53
N ARG A 123 -13.07 9.33 3.05
CA ARG A 123 -12.55 10.70 3.09
C ARG A 123 -11.57 10.83 4.24
N LEU A 124 -10.35 11.27 3.93
CA LEU A 124 -9.37 11.63 4.96
C LEU A 124 -9.94 12.69 5.91
N ALA A 125 -9.94 12.37 7.20
CA ALA A 125 -10.57 13.19 8.24
C ALA A 125 -9.73 14.41 8.65
N PHE A 126 -8.50 14.53 8.14
CA PHE A 126 -7.54 15.59 8.48
C PHE A 126 -6.79 16.05 7.24
N ASP A 127 -6.17 17.23 7.33
CA ASP A 127 -5.33 17.78 6.27
C ASP A 127 -3.89 17.30 6.40
N ILE A 128 -3.28 16.92 5.28
CA ILE A 128 -1.86 16.59 5.21
C ILE A 128 -1.06 17.89 5.24
N THR A 129 -0.14 18.02 6.20
CA THR A 129 0.70 19.21 6.33
C THR A 129 2.06 19.01 5.64
N ALA A 130 2.64 20.09 5.12
CA ALA A 130 3.99 20.05 4.56
C ALA A 130 5.05 19.61 5.59
N GLN A 131 4.84 19.94 6.86
CA GLN A 131 5.75 19.54 7.95
C GLN A 131 5.74 18.02 8.16
N SER A 132 4.56 17.39 8.18
CA SER A 132 4.45 15.93 8.33
C SER A 132 5.16 15.21 7.17
N MET A 133 5.02 15.73 5.94
CA MET A 133 5.66 15.11 4.79
C MET A 133 7.17 15.32 4.74
N GLU A 134 7.68 16.48 5.17
CA GLU A 134 9.13 16.69 5.27
C GLU A 134 9.76 15.78 6.34
N LYS A 135 9.06 15.56 7.46
CA LYS A 135 9.48 14.57 8.47
C LYS A 135 9.55 13.16 7.88
N ALA A 136 8.45 12.71 7.27
CA ALA A 136 8.37 11.41 6.63
C ALA A 136 9.50 11.21 5.61
N ARG A 137 9.75 12.23 4.78
CA ARG A 137 10.87 12.24 3.83
C ARG A 137 12.23 12.12 4.51
N GLY A 138 12.47 12.84 5.61
CA GLY A 138 13.70 12.75 6.39
C GLY A 138 13.98 11.35 6.93
N HIS A 139 12.93 10.54 7.11
CA HIS A 139 13.00 9.14 7.51
C HIS A 139 12.94 8.14 6.33
N GLY A 140 12.83 8.61 5.09
CA GLY A 140 12.76 7.75 3.90
C GLY A 140 11.38 7.15 3.63
N ILE A 141 10.34 7.65 4.30
CA ILE A 141 8.97 7.14 4.22
C ILE A 141 8.28 7.67 2.96
N PHE A 142 7.54 6.80 2.26
CA PHE A 142 6.77 7.14 1.07
C PHE A 142 5.28 7.28 1.37
N PHE A 143 4.59 8.20 0.69
CA PHE A 143 3.14 8.27 0.71
C PHE A 143 2.55 7.52 -0.48
N GLU A 144 1.67 6.56 -0.21
CA GLU A 144 1.05 5.73 -1.24
C GLU A 144 -0.40 6.13 -1.50
N LEU A 145 -0.73 6.27 -2.78
CA LEU A 145 -2.08 6.46 -3.29
C LEU A 145 -2.55 5.22 -4.08
N CYS A 146 -3.65 4.62 -3.62
CA CYS A 146 -4.20 3.39 -4.23
C CYS A 146 -5.30 3.74 -5.24
N TYR A 147 -5.09 3.42 -6.53
CA TYR A 147 -5.99 3.89 -7.59
C TYR A 147 -7.17 2.94 -7.87
N ALA A 148 -7.06 1.61 -7.62
CA ALA A 148 -8.12 0.66 -7.98
C ALA A 148 -9.47 0.94 -7.30
N PRO A 149 -9.55 1.36 -6.02
CA PRO A 149 -10.84 1.72 -5.42
C PRO A 149 -11.58 2.83 -6.19
N GLY A 150 -10.83 3.78 -6.79
CA GLY A 150 -11.40 4.83 -7.64
C GLY A 150 -11.88 4.36 -9.02
N ILE A 151 -11.46 3.17 -9.47
CA ILE A 151 -12.04 2.51 -10.65
C ILE A 151 -13.38 1.86 -10.31
N ARG A 152 -13.50 1.28 -9.11
CA ARG A 152 -14.69 0.53 -8.68
C ARG A 152 -15.89 1.43 -8.42
N GLU A 153 -15.67 2.57 -7.76
CA GLU A 153 -16.75 3.46 -7.33
C GLU A 153 -16.47 4.94 -7.59
N THR A 154 -17.50 5.67 -8.02
CA THR A 154 -17.41 7.10 -8.32
C THR A 154 -17.09 7.96 -7.08
N THR A 155 -17.58 7.55 -5.91
CA THR A 155 -17.29 8.24 -4.64
C THR A 155 -15.81 8.14 -4.31
N ASN A 156 -15.25 6.93 -4.37
CA ASN A 156 -13.83 6.65 -4.14
C ASN A 156 -12.95 7.38 -5.15
N ARG A 157 -13.40 7.54 -6.40
CA ARG A 157 -12.70 8.36 -7.41
C ARG A 157 -12.60 9.82 -6.99
N SER A 158 -13.64 10.36 -6.35
CA SER A 158 -13.61 11.73 -5.84
C SER A 158 -12.64 11.87 -4.67
N TYR A 159 -12.54 10.87 -3.79
CA TYR A 159 -11.56 10.84 -2.70
C TYR A 159 -10.12 10.68 -3.21
N LEU A 160 -9.90 9.79 -4.19
CA LEU A 160 -8.62 9.63 -4.89
C LEU A 160 -8.13 10.97 -5.44
N TYR A 161 -9.00 11.72 -6.14
CA TYR A 161 -8.65 13.05 -6.66
C TYR A 161 -8.33 14.05 -5.54
N GLN A 162 -9.14 14.07 -4.47
CA GLN A 162 -8.90 14.98 -3.32
C GLN A 162 -7.55 14.68 -2.64
N LEU A 163 -7.25 13.41 -2.41
CA LEU A 163 -5.99 12.95 -1.83
C LEU A 163 -4.79 13.27 -2.73
N GLY A 164 -4.91 12.98 -4.03
CA GLY A 164 -3.87 13.32 -5.01
C GLY A 164 -3.58 14.82 -5.06
N MET A 165 -4.63 15.65 -5.00
CA MET A 165 -4.47 17.11 -4.93
C MET A 165 -3.85 17.59 -3.60
N ALA A 166 -4.19 16.97 -2.48
CA ALA A 166 -3.59 17.28 -1.18
C ALA A 166 -2.09 16.93 -1.16
N LEU A 167 -1.74 15.73 -1.60
CA LEU A 167 -0.35 15.28 -1.72
C LEU A 167 0.45 16.16 -2.69
N SER A 168 -0.11 16.50 -3.85
CA SER A 168 0.54 17.35 -4.86
C SER A 168 0.88 18.76 -4.33
N LYS A 169 0.01 19.33 -3.47
CA LYS A 169 0.25 20.65 -2.89
C LYS A 169 1.36 20.66 -1.84
N CYS A 170 1.48 19.57 -1.08
CA CYS A 170 2.37 19.51 0.06
C CYS A 170 3.71 18.83 -0.28
N SER A 171 3.77 18.02 -1.34
CA SER A 171 4.95 17.21 -1.66
C SER A 171 5.80 17.88 -2.72
N GLN A 172 7.11 17.88 -2.50
CA GLN A 172 8.03 17.83 -3.63
C GLN A 172 7.86 16.43 -4.25
N LYS A 173 7.82 16.29 -5.58
CA LYS A 173 7.39 15.07 -6.33
C LYS A 173 8.13 13.75 -5.99
N GLU A 174 9.07 13.81 -5.06
CA GLU A 174 9.86 12.70 -4.54
C GLU A 174 9.11 12.12 -3.32
N HIS A 175 9.14 10.79 -3.13
CA HIS A 175 8.42 10.09 -2.05
C HIS A 175 6.90 9.92 -2.20
N LEU A 176 6.38 10.01 -3.42
CA LEU A 176 5.03 9.56 -3.76
C LEU A 176 5.06 8.20 -4.46
N LEU A 177 4.18 7.29 -4.04
CA LEU A 177 3.93 6.01 -4.67
C LEU A 177 2.49 5.95 -5.16
N VAL A 178 2.31 5.36 -6.33
CA VAL A 178 0.98 5.01 -6.85
C VAL A 178 0.95 3.50 -7.02
N SER A 179 0.03 2.85 -6.33
CA SER A 179 -0.12 1.40 -6.32
C SER A 179 -1.52 1.01 -6.75
N SER A 180 -1.71 -0.23 -7.19
CA SER A 180 -3.03 -0.64 -7.66
C SER A 180 -4.03 -0.87 -6.52
N GLU A 181 -3.67 -1.64 -5.49
CA GLU A 181 -4.67 -2.27 -4.59
C GLU A 181 -5.71 -3.07 -5.40
N ALA A 182 -5.29 -3.67 -6.53
CA ALA A 182 -6.17 -4.38 -7.44
C ALA A 182 -6.61 -5.73 -6.88
N GLU A 183 -7.92 -5.95 -6.83
CA GLU A 183 -8.57 -7.21 -6.46
C GLU A 183 -8.92 -8.06 -7.68
N SER A 184 -8.82 -7.46 -8.87
CA SER A 184 -9.10 -8.10 -10.16
C SER A 184 -8.16 -7.64 -11.26
N VAL A 185 -7.97 -8.49 -12.27
CA VAL A 185 -7.12 -8.19 -13.44
C VAL A 185 -7.58 -6.93 -14.19
N SER A 186 -8.90 -6.67 -14.23
CA SER A 186 -9.49 -5.51 -14.90
C SER A 186 -9.12 -4.17 -14.28
N GLU A 187 -8.62 -4.16 -13.04
CA GLU A 187 -8.22 -2.95 -12.33
C GLU A 187 -6.74 -2.62 -12.56
N ILE A 188 -5.94 -3.55 -13.06
CA ILE A 188 -4.52 -3.31 -13.33
C ILE A 188 -4.40 -2.39 -14.55
N ARG A 189 -3.55 -1.36 -14.44
CA ARG A 189 -3.29 -0.39 -15.50
C ARG A 189 -1.83 -0.49 -15.94
N HIS A 190 -1.57 -0.15 -17.20
CA HIS A 190 -0.19 -0.06 -17.65
C HIS A 190 0.45 1.19 -17.00
N PRO A 191 1.75 1.20 -16.66
CA PRO A 191 2.37 2.36 -16.01
C PRO A 191 2.18 3.70 -16.76
N PHE A 192 2.12 3.67 -18.10
CA PHE A 192 1.78 4.86 -18.90
C PHE A 192 0.35 5.36 -18.66
N ASP A 193 -0.63 4.48 -18.46
CA ASP A 193 -2.00 4.88 -18.16
C ASP A 193 -2.08 5.50 -16.76
N VAL A 194 -1.34 4.93 -15.80
CA VAL A 194 -1.26 5.44 -14.42
C VAL A 194 -0.63 6.84 -14.38
N PHE A 195 0.36 7.10 -15.24
CA PHE A 195 1.00 8.42 -15.32
C PHE A 195 0.03 9.55 -15.73
N TYR A 196 -1.01 9.24 -16.51
CA TYR A 196 -2.01 10.21 -16.97
C TYR A 196 -3.28 10.25 -16.12
N LEU A 197 -3.33 9.48 -15.03
CA LEU A 197 -4.48 9.34 -14.13
C LEU A 197 -4.61 10.56 -13.21
#